data_AF-A0A9Q3YLW2-F1
#
_entry.id   AF-A0A9Q3YLW2-F1
#
_cell.length_a   1.000
_cell.length_b   1.000
_cell.length_c   1.000
_cell.angle_alpha   90.00
_cell.angle_beta   90.00
_cell.angle_gamma   90.00
#
_symmetry.space_group_name_H-M   'P 1'
#
loop_
_entity.id
_entity.type
_entity.pdbx_description
1 polymer ?
#
loop_
_entity_poly.entity_id
_entity_poly.type
_entity_poly.pdbx_seq_one_letter_code
_entity_poly.pdbx_strand_id
1 'polypeptide(L)'
;ETDIITKFILPAIKDAGWDDMSQIRQEVKLRDGKVIVRGQAAARKKVKSADIVLYHKPSMPLAVVEAKANKHEVGKGMQQGLDYANLLEVPFVFASNGDGFIFHDKTNPAQLETEIRLEDFPTPQQLWDKYCVWKGYKTEHLPVITQDYHDDGSGKSPRYYQLQAINKTVEAVAAGQNRVLLVMATGTGKTYTAFQIIWRLWKSRAKKRILFLADRNILIDQTKTNDFQPFGPAMTKVTGRTVDPAYEIHLALYQALTGPEEHQKAYKQVDPDFFDLIVVDECHRGSAAEDSAWREILEYFGSATQIGLTATPKETDIVSNTEYFHDAIYTYSLKQGIEDGFLAPYKVVRVDIDVDLQGWRPTKGQVDKHGEVIEDRIYNQKDFDRTMVIDERTELVAQTITSYLKRTDPMAKTIVFCNDIDHAERMRRALINCNPEQVAKNEKYVMKITGDDEIGKAQLDNFINPKKA
;
A
#
# COMPACT_ATOMS: atom_id res chain seq x y z
N GLU A 1 5.55 7.28 -35.70
CA GLU A 1 4.85 6.43 -34.70
C GLU A 1 3.45 6.96 -34.51
N THR A 2 3.27 8.22 -34.07
CA THR A 2 1.96 8.87 -33.98
C THR A 2 1.13 8.78 -35.26
N ASP A 3 1.71 9.10 -36.43
CA ASP A 3 1.01 8.92 -37.71
C ASP A 3 0.51 7.49 -37.95
N ILE A 4 1.28 6.49 -37.53
CA ILE A 4 0.92 5.08 -37.66
C ILE A 4 -0.26 4.73 -36.77
N ILE A 5 -0.22 5.20 -35.52
CA ILE A 5 -1.30 5.03 -34.55
C ILE A 5 -2.59 5.66 -35.10
N THR A 6 -2.53 6.94 -35.48
CA THR A 6 -3.71 7.71 -35.87
C THR A 6 -4.31 7.26 -37.20
N LYS A 7 -3.49 6.92 -38.21
CA LYS A 7 -3.98 6.68 -39.58
C LYS A 7 -4.28 5.22 -39.89
N PHE A 8 -3.74 4.27 -39.11
CA PHE A 8 -3.86 2.84 -39.41
C PHE A 8 -4.37 2.03 -38.21
N ILE A 9 -3.69 2.12 -37.06
CA ILE A 9 -3.99 1.26 -35.90
C ILE A 9 -5.32 1.64 -35.25
N LEU A 10 -5.55 2.92 -34.92
CA LEU A 10 -6.80 3.36 -34.29
C LEU A 10 -8.02 3.12 -35.19
N PRO A 11 -7.98 3.42 -36.51
CA PRO A 11 -9.06 3.04 -37.43
C PRO A 11 -9.35 1.54 -37.38
N ALA A 12 -8.33 0.67 -37.48
CA ALA A 12 -8.52 -0.78 -37.41
C ALA A 12 -9.19 -1.24 -36.10
N ILE A 13 -8.76 -0.68 -34.96
CA ILE A 13 -9.35 -0.98 -33.65
C ILE A 13 -10.81 -0.48 -33.58
N LYS A 14 -11.10 0.72 -34.09
CA LYS A 14 -12.46 1.29 -34.09
C LYS A 14 -13.41 0.53 -35.03
N ASP A 15 -12.92 0.14 -36.20
CA ASP A 15 -13.67 -0.63 -37.19
C ASP A 15 -13.99 -2.04 -36.68
N ALA A 16 -13.15 -2.60 -35.81
CA ALA A 16 -13.43 -3.83 -35.06
C ALA A 16 -14.46 -3.67 -33.92
N GLY A 17 -14.98 -2.45 -33.70
CA GLY A 17 -16.07 -2.16 -32.78
C GLY A 17 -15.67 -1.76 -31.36
N TRP A 18 -14.41 -1.36 -31.13
CA TRP A 18 -13.95 -0.86 -29.83
C TRP A 18 -14.40 0.58 -29.56
N ASP A 19 -14.93 0.83 -28.36
CA ASP A 19 -15.37 2.17 -27.97
C ASP A 19 -14.21 3.08 -27.55
N ASP A 20 -14.11 4.25 -28.19
CA ASP A 20 -13.01 5.20 -28.02
C ASP A 20 -12.95 5.81 -26.61
N MET A 21 -14.09 5.96 -25.95
CA MET A 21 -14.19 6.68 -24.67
C MET A 21 -14.02 5.76 -23.46
N SER A 22 -14.45 4.51 -23.54
CA SER A 22 -14.51 3.57 -22.42
C SER A 22 -13.54 2.40 -22.54
N GLN A 23 -13.14 2.03 -23.76
CA GLN A 23 -12.33 0.83 -24.00
C GLN A 23 -10.93 1.11 -24.55
N ILE A 24 -10.69 2.29 -25.13
CA ILE A 24 -9.39 2.66 -25.67
C ILE A 24 -8.71 3.71 -24.77
N ARG A 25 -7.47 3.46 -24.37
CA ARG A 25 -6.60 4.45 -23.71
C ARG A 25 -5.25 4.48 -24.41
N GLN A 26 -4.83 5.67 -24.82
CA GLN A 26 -3.53 5.91 -25.44
C GLN A 26 -2.52 6.41 -24.41
N GLU A 27 -1.23 6.20 -24.69
CA GLU A 27 -0.09 6.68 -23.87
C GLU A 27 -0.19 6.30 -22.38
N VAL A 28 -0.61 5.08 -22.10
CA VAL A 28 -0.87 4.61 -20.73
C VAL A 28 0.43 4.46 -19.95
N LYS A 29 0.64 5.36 -19.00
CA LYS A 29 1.82 5.37 -18.14
C LYS A 29 1.65 4.38 -16.98
N LEU A 30 2.25 3.19 -17.11
CA LEU A 30 2.19 2.15 -16.08
C LEU A 30 3.18 2.37 -14.93
N ARG A 31 4.31 3.03 -15.22
CA ARG A 31 5.39 3.27 -14.24
C ARG A 31 5.89 4.70 -14.34
N ASP A 32 6.41 5.19 -13.24
CA ASP A 32 7.04 6.51 -13.16
C ASP A 32 8.52 6.47 -13.51
N GLY A 33 9.15 5.31 -13.32
CA GLY A 33 10.56 5.05 -13.54
C GLY A 33 11.39 5.29 -12.27
N LYS A 34 12.31 4.37 -11.99
CA LYS A 34 13.16 4.42 -10.81
C LYS A 34 13.87 5.76 -10.63
N VAL A 35 13.86 6.29 -9.42
CA VAL A 35 14.72 7.40 -9.02
C VAL A 35 16.12 6.85 -8.73
N ILE A 36 17.12 7.36 -9.45
CA ILE A 36 18.52 7.02 -9.30
C ILE A 36 19.22 8.19 -8.62
N VAL A 37 19.87 7.91 -7.49
CA VAL A 37 20.63 8.89 -6.71
C VAL A 37 22.12 8.59 -6.87
N ARG A 38 22.91 9.59 -7.26
CA ARG A 38 24.38 9.53 -7.36
C ARG A 38 24.97 10.79 -6.74
N GLY A 39 25.62 10.63 -5.58
CA GLY A 39 26.11 11.77 -4.81
C GLY A 39 24.96 12.69 -4.41
N GLN A 40 25.06 13.98 -4.75
CA GLN A 40 24.01 14.98 -4.52
C GLN A 40 23.00 15.10 -5.68
N ALA A 41 23.20 14.38 -6.78
CA ALA A 41 22.30 14.42 -7.93
C ALA A 41 21.27 13.28 -7.87
N ALA A 42 20.02 13.60 -8.20
CA ALA A 42 18.96 12.62 -8.39
C ALA A 42 18.33 12.80 -9.77
N ALA A 43 18.11 11.69 -10.47
CA ALA A 43 17.43 11.68 -11.77
C ALA A 43 16.47 10.50 -11.85
N ARG A 44 15.36 10.68 -12.57
CA ARG A 44 14.40 9.61 -12.80
C ARG A 44 14.71 8.90 -14.11
N LYS A 45 14.75 7.56 -14.11
CA LYS A 45 14.91 6.78 -15.33
C LYS A 45 13.69 7.01 -16.22
N LYS A 46 13.91 7.45 -17.46
CA LYS A 46 12.82 7.58 -18.44
C LYS A 46 12.26 6.19 -18.75
N VAL A 47 10.98 6.01 -18.52
CA VAL A 47 10.21 4.83 -18.93
C VAL A 47 9.22 5.26 -20.02
N LYS A 48 8.97 4.38 -20.97
CA LYS A 48 7.94 4.61 -21.99
C LYS A 48 6.57 4.26 -21.42
N SER A 49 5.54 4.86 -21.97
CA SER A 49 4.16 4.42 -21.80
C SER A 49 3.85 3.26 -22.74
N ALA A 50 2.81 2.49 -22.45
CA ALA A 50 2.19 1.64 -23.46
C ALA A 50 1.47 2.52 -24.47
N ASP A 51 1.63 2.23 -25.77
CA ASP A 51 1.05 3.10 -26.80
C ASP A 51 -0.49 3.09 -26.74
N ILE A 52 -1.09 1.89 -26.63
CA ILE A 52 -2.52 1.72 -26.39
C ILE A 52 -2.73 0.57 -25.41
N VAL A 53 -3.65 0.75 -24.46
CA VAL A 53 -4.23 -0.36 -23.68
C VAL A 53 -5.71 -0.44 -23.99
N LEU A 54 -6.15 -1.65 -24.31
CA LEU A 54 -7.54 -1.97 -24.59
C LEU A 54 -8.20 -2.57 -23.36
N TYR A 55 -9.43 -2.15 -23.07
CA TYR A 55 -10.17 -2.50 -21.87
C TYR A 55 -11.52 -3.11 -22.21
N HIS A 56 -11.94 -4.15 -21.49
CA HIS A 56 -13.32 -4.63 -21.57
C HIS A 56 -14.29 -3.54 -21.09
N LYS A 57 -13.93 -2.98 -19.94
CA LYS A 57 -14.55 -1.86 -19.23
C LYS A 57 -13.45 -1.05 -18.53
N PRO A 58 -13.70 0.21 -18.13
CA PRO A 58 -12.74 0.96 -17.31
C PRO A 58 -12.21 0.11 -16.15
N SER A 59 -10.89 0.11 -15.96
CA SER A 59 -10.17 -0.68 -14.94
C SER A 59 -10.16 -2.21 -15.13
N MET A 60 -10.59 -2.73 -16.30
CA MET A 60 -10.44 -4.13 -16.70
C MET A 60 -9.66 -4.25 -18.02
N PRO A 61 -8.32 -4.19 -17.99
CA PRO A 61 -7.49 -4.28 -19.19
C PRO A 61 -7.61 -5.66 -19.82
N LEU A 62 -7.54 -5.71 -21.15
CA LEU A 62 -7.56 -6.94 -21.95
C LEU A 62 -6.32 -7.09 -22.83
N ALA A 63 -5.83 -6.01 -23.42
CA ALA A 63 -4.72 -6.10 -24.36
C ALA A 63 -3.83 -4.86 -24.33
N VAL A 64 -2.59 -5.05 -24.78
CA VAL A 64 -1.64 -3.97 -25.06
C VAL A 64 -1.40 -3.92 -26.57
N VAL A 65 -1.39 -2.72 -27.14
CA VAL A 65 -0.94 -2.49 -28.53
C VAL A 65 0.31 -1.62 -28.49
N GLU A 66 1.37 -2.08 -29.13
CA GLU A 66 2.62 -1.36 -29.32
C GLU A 66 2.82 -1.03 -30.79
N ALA A 67 2.96 0.25 -31.09
CA ALA A 67 3.19 0.76 -32.43
C ALA A 67 4.67 1.02 -32.66
N LYS A 68 5.13 0.94 -33.90
CA LYS A 68 6.44 1.43 -34.34
C LYS A 68 6.29 2.16 -35.67
N ALA A 69 7.29 2.96 -36.04
CA ALA A 69 7.30 3.59 -37.36
C ALA A 69 7.36 2.52 -38.47
N ASN A 70 6.66 2.75 -39.59
CA ASN A 70 6.53 1.79 -40.71
C ASN A 70 7.86 1.27 -41.28
N LYS A 71 8.96 2.03 -41.16
CA LYS A 71 10.33 1.57 -41.50
C LYS A 71 10.87 0.39 -40.67
N HIS A 72 10.06 -0.15 -39.77
CA HIS A 72 10.40 -1.26 -38.89
C HIS A 72 9.50 -2.43 -39.19
N GLU A 73 9.97 -3.64 -38.87
CA GLU A 73 9.17 -4.86 -38.94
C GLU A 73 7.92 -4.76 -38.04
N VAL A 74 6.82 -5.39 -38.48
CA VAL A 74 5.52 -5.39 -37.80
C VAL A 74 5.68 -5.80 -36.33
N GLY A 75 6.45 -6.86 -36.06
CA GLY A 75 6.67 -7.41 -34.72
C GLY A 75 7.64 -6.65 -33.82
N LYS A 76 8.26 -5.55 -34.27
CA LYS A 76 9.36 -4.88 -33.52
C LYS A 76 8.97 -4.46 -32.10
N GLY A 77 7.71 -4.14 -31.87
CA GLY A 77 7.18 -3.74 -30.55
C GLY A 77 6.91 -4.88 -29.58
N MET A 78 6.98 -6.15 -30.00
CA MET A 78 6.40 -7.27 -29.26
C MET A 78 6.95 -7.42 -27.84
N GLN A 79 8.28 -7.42 -27.67
CA GLN A 79 8.88 -7.58 -26.34
C GLN A 79 8.49 -6.44 -25.39
N GLN A 80 8.37 -5.22 -25.90
CA GLN A 80 7.91 -4.07 -25.12
C GLN A 80 6.45 -4.25 -24.70
N GLY A 81 5.60 -4.74 -25.62
CA GLY A 81 4.20 -5.04 -25.33
C GLY A 81 4.03 -6.17 -24.32
N LEU A 82 4.85 -7.22 -24.40
CA LEU A 82 4.89 -8.32 -23.41
C LEU A 82 5.26 -7.81 -22.01
N ASP A 83 6.22 -6.89 -21.89
CA ASP A 83 6.59 -6.29 -20.61
C ASP A 83 5.39 -5.55 -19.97
N TYR A 84 4.65 -4.77 -20.76
CA TYR A 84 3.46 -4.06 -20.29
C TYR A 84 2.30 -5.01 -19.98
N ALA A 85 2.09 -6.03 -20.82
CA ALA A 85 1.07 -7.04 -20.60
C ALA A 85 1.33 -7.87 -19.34
N ASN A 86 2.60 -8.11 -19.00
CA ASN A 86 2.98 -8.75 -17.74
C ASN A 86 2.66 -7.88 -16.53
N LEU A 87 2.84 -6.54 -16.60
CA LEU A 87 2.43 -5.63 -15.52
C LEU A 87 0.91 -5.60 -15.35
N LEU A 88 0.17 -5.61 -16.46
CA LEU A 88 -1.30 -5.61 -16.48
C LEU A 88 -1.92 -7.01 -16.32
N GLU A 89 -1.10 -8.06 -16.28
CA GLU A 89 -1.51 -9.47 -16.28
C GLU A 89 -2.55 -9.83 -17.35
N VAL A 90 -2.35 -9.32 -18.57
CA VAL A 90 -3.24 -9.59 -19.71
C VAL A 90 -2.64 -10.58 -20.71
N PRO A 91 -3.46 -11.41 -21.39
CA PRO A 91 -2.97 -12.45 -22.27
C PRO A 91 -2.72 -12.00 -23.72
N PHE A 92 -3.19 -10.81 -24.10
CA PHE A 92 -3.19 -10.34 -25.48
C PHE A 92 -2.21 -9.18 -25.69
N VAL A 93 -1.34 -9.30 -26.69
CA VAL A 93 -0.43 -8.23 -27.13
C VAL A 93 -0.47 -8.10 -28.64
N PHE A 94 -0.53 -6.88 -29.14
CA PHE A 94 -0.47 -6.57 -30.56
C PHE A 94 0.75 -5.68 -30.83
N ALA A 95 1.63 -6.09 -31.73
CA ALA A 95 2.70 -5.25 -32.24
C ALA A 95 2.37 -4.83 -33.68
N SER A 96 2.56 -3.56 -34.02
CA SER A 96 2.26 -3.05 -35.37
C SER A 96 3.22 -1.97 -35.83
N ASN A 97 3.44 -1.91 -37.14
CA ASN A 97 4.14 -0.82 -37.83
C ASN A 97 3.19 -0.04 -38.78
N GLY A 98 1.90 -0.39 -38.83
CA GLY A 98 0.89 0.15 -39.74
C GLY A 98 0.49 -0.73 -40.93
N ASP A 99 1.26 -1.78 -41.26
CA ASP A 99 0.93 -2.68 -42.39
C ASP A 99 0.03 -3.86 -41.96
N GLY A 100 0.05 -4.19 -40.67
CA GLY A 100 -0.69 -5.28 -40.06
C GLY A 100 -0.37 -5.38 -38.58
N PHE A 101 -0.66 -6.52 -37.95
CA PHE A 101 -0.29 -6.81 -36.56
C PHE A 101 0.39 -8.17 -36.44
N ILE A 102 1.38 -8.26 -35.55
CA ILE A 102 1.71 -9.53 -34.89
C ILE A 102 0.88 -9.59 -33.61
N PHE A 103 -0.02 -10.56 -33.52
CA PHE A 103 -0.87 -10.82 -32.38
C PHE A 103 -0.31 -11.96 -31.53
N HIS A 104 0.05 -11.65 -30.30
CA HIS A 104 0.43 -12.61 -29.28
C HIS A 104 -0.78 -12.96 -28.40
N ASP A 105 -1.16 -14.23 -28.37
CA ASP A 105 -2.34 -14.76 -27.68
C ASP A 105 -1.98 -15.91 -26.72
N LYS A 106 -1.83 -15.59 -25.42
CA LYS A 106 -1.56 -16.61 -24.38
C LYS A 106 -2.72 -17.57 -24.14
N THR A 107 -3.91 -17.31 -24.69
CA THR A 107 -5.07 -18.20 -24.60
C THR A 107 -5.02 -19.32 -25.64
N ASN A 108 -4.14 -19.19 -26.65
CA ASN A 108 -3.89 -20.20 -27.66
C ASN A 108 -2.45 -20.75 -27.56
N PRO A 109 -2.16 -21.68 -26.64
CA PRO A 109 -0.79 -22.18 -26.43
C PRO A 109 -0.23 -22.96 -27.62
N ALA A 110 -1.08 -23.43 -28.54
CA ALA A 110 -0.65 -24.12 -29.76
C ALA A 110 -0.05 -23.16 -30.80
N GLN A 111 -0.45 -21.89 -30.77
CA GLN A 111 0.03 -20.85 -31.68
C GLN A 111 -0.01 -19.50 -30.98
N LEU A 112 1.09 -19.19 -30.29
CA LEU A 112 1.19 -17.99 -29.47
C LEU A 112 1.23 -16.71 -30.29
N GLU A 113 1.84 -16.73 -31.48
CA GLU A 113 1.97 -15.54 -32.33
C GLU A 113 1.45 -15.80 -33.73
N THR A 114 0.60 -14.88 -34.21
CA THR A 114 0.06 -14.88 -35.58
C THR A 114 0.18 -13.51 -36.20
N GLU A 115 0.40 -13.48 -37.51
CA GLU A 115 0.26 -12.25 -38.28
C GLU A 115 -1.20 -12.10 -38.73
N ILE A 116 -1.78 -10.92 -38.48
CA ILE A 116 -3.15 -10.58 -38.87
C ILE A 116 -3.16 -9.25 -39.63
N ARG A 117 -4.09 -9.11 -40.58
CA ARG A 117 -4.28 -7.85 -41.31
C ARG A 117 -4.97 -6.82 -40.42
N LEU A 118 -4.99 -5.56 -40.85
CA LEU A 118 -5.65 -4.48 -40.11
C LEU A 118 -7.16 -4.76 -39.96
N GLU A 119 -7.81 -5.25 -41.01
CA GLU A 119 -9.24 -5.59 -41.04
C GLU A 119 -9.60 -6.83 -40.21
N ASP A 120 -8.62 -7.63 -39.81
CA ASP A 120 -8.83 -8.86 -39.02
C ASP A 120 -8.64 -8.61 -37.50
N PHE A 121 -8.59 -7.34 -37.07
CA PHE A 121 -8.41 -7.00 -35.65
C PHE A 121 -9.57 -7.58 -34.81
N PRO A 122 -9.30 -8.30 -33.70
CA PRO A 122 -10.36 -8.93 -32.91
C PRO A 122 -11.33 -7.93 -32.28
N THR A 123 -12.61 -8.30 -32.23
CA THR A 123 -13.64 -7.48 -31.58
C THR A 123 -13.50 -7.51 -30.05
N PRO A 124 -14.04 -6.51 -29.32
CA PRO A 124 -14.02 -6.52 -27.86
C PRO A 124 -14.63 -7.78 -27.25
N GLN A 125 -15.73 -8.28 -27.85
CA GLN A 125 -16.41 -9.48 -27.37
C GLN A 125 -15.56 -10.73 -27.57
N GLN A 126 -14.89 -10.88 -28.73
CA GLN A 126 -14.01 -12.02 -28.99
C GLN A 126 -12.86 -12.11 -27.99
N LEU A 127 -12.20 -10.99 -27.70
CA LEU A 127 -11.13 -10.97 -26.69
C LEU A 127 -11.68 -11.20 -25.28
N TRP A 128 -12.85 -10.64 -24.96
CA TRP A 128 -13.47 -10.85 -23.66
C TRP A 128 -13.86 -12.31 -23.41
N ASP A 129 -14.44 -13.00 -24.39
CA ASP A 129 -14.81 -14.40 -24.28
C ASP A 129 -13.57 -15.27 -24.05
N LYS A 130 -12.51 -15.06 -24.85
CA LYS A 130 -11.21 -15.74 -24.65
C LYS A 130 -10.62 -15.45 -23.27
N TYR A 131 -10.69 -14.20 -22.81
CA TYR A 131 -10.18 -13.78 -21.50
C TYR A 131 -10.93 -14.47 -20.35
N CYS A 132 -12.26 -14.56 -20.43
CA CYS A 132 -13.08 -15.23 -19.42
C CYS A 132 -12.71 -16.71 -19.30
N VAL A 133 -12.53 -17.40 -20.42
CA VAL A 133 -12.08 -18.79 -20.45
C VAL A 133 -10.67 -18.93 -19.88
N TRP A 134 -9.74 -18.05 -20.29
CA TRP A 134 -8.35 -18.06 -19.80
C TRP A 134 -8.24 -17.82 -18.30
N LYS A 135 -9.08 -16.92 -17.75
CA LYS A 135 -9.18 -16.69 -16.31
C LYS A 135 -9.97 -17.77 -15.55
N GLY A 136 -10.71 -18.62 -16.25
CA GLY A 136 -11.59 -19.61 -15.64
C GLY A 136 -12.83 -19.00 -14.96
N TYR A 137 -13.32 -17.86 -15.45
CA TYR A 137 -14.52 -17.22 -14.89
C TYR A 137 -15.76 -18.05 -15.15
N LYS A 138 -16.57 -18.19 -14.10
CA LYS A 138 -17.93 -18.74 -14.20
C LYS A 138 -18.93 -17.62 -14.44
N THR A 139 -19.95 -17.91 -15.23
CA THR A 139 -21.01 -16.94 -15.56
C THR A 139 -21.67 -16.35 -14.32
N GLU A 140 -21.89 -17.15 -13.27
CA GLU A 140 -22.47 -16.68 -12.00
C GLU A 140 -21.60 -15.63 -11.26
N HIS A 141 -20.29 -15.61 -11.50
CA HIS A 141 -19.36 -14.68 -10.83
C HIS A 141 -19.21 -13.36 -11.61
N LEU A 142 -19.51 -13.34 -12.91
CA LEU A 142 -19.30 -12.19 -13.78
C LEU A 142 -19.98 -10.89 -13.31
N PRO A 143 -21.21 -10.90 -12.74
CA PRO A 143 -21.81 -9.67 -12.22
C PRO A 143 -20.98 -9.00 -11.12
N VAL A 144 -20.31 -9.79 -10.27
CA VAL A 144 -19.43 -9.28 -9.21
C VAL A 144 -18.08 -8.88 -9.80
N ILE A 145 -17.49 -9.74 -10.62
CA ILE A 145 -16.19 -9.53 -11.26
C ILE A 145 -16.18 -8.30 -12.18
N THR A 146 -17.28 -7.98 -12.84
CA THR A 146 -17.39 -6.85 -13.79
C THR A 146 -18.07 -5.62 -13.21
N GLN A 147 -18.30 -5.60 -11.88
CA GLN A 147 -18.84 -4.44 -11.19
C GLN A 147 -17.87 -3.26 -11.29
N ASP A 148 -18.41 -2.10 -11.65
CA ASP A 148 -17.61 -0.89 -11.87
C ASP A 148 -17.00 -0.35 -10.57
N TYR A 149 -15.85 0.29 -10.74
CA TYR A 149 -15.15 1.02 -9.70
C TYR A 149 -15.92 2.29 -9.33
N HIS A 150 -15.65 2.85 -8.16
CA HIS A 150 -16.06 4.24 -7.90
C HIS A 150 -15.19 5.19 -8.71
N ASP A 151 -15.83 6.08 -9.46
CA ASP A 151 -15.20 7.19 -10.16
C ASP A 151 -15.72 8.51 -9.55
N ASP A 152 -14.80 9.34 -9.05
CA ASP A 152 -15.11 10.65 -8.49
C ASP A 152 -15.06 11.78 -9.53
N GLY A 153 -14.84 11.45 -10.80
CA GLY A 153 -14.74 12.41 -11.91
C GLY A 153 -13.46 13.24 -11.90
N SER A 154 -12.55 13.02 -10.94
CA SER A 154 -11.27 13.74 -10.86
C SER A 154 -10.23 13.26 -11.88
N GLY A 155 -10.52 12.14 -12.55
CA GLY A 155 -9.57 11.42 -13.40
C GLY A 155 -8.55 10.59 -12.61
N LYS A 156 -8.66 10.53 -11.28
CA LYS A 156 -7.83 9.66 -10.42
C LYS A 156 -8.22 8.21 -10.65
N SER A 157 -7.32 7.45 -11.26
CA SER A 157 -7.47 6.01 -11.49
C SER A 157 -6.49 5.21 -10.63
N PRO A 158 -6.82 3.95 -10.28
CA PRO A 158 -5.88 3.06 -9.61
C PRO A 158 -4.63 2.88 -10.48
N ARG A 159 -3.46 2.92 -9.85
CA ARG A 159 -2.22 2.48 -10.50
C ARG A 159 -2.33 1.00 -10.86
N TYR A 160 -1.53 0.54 -11.81
CA TYR A 160 -1.61 -0.83 -12.33
C TYR A 160 -1.60 -1.89 -11.20
N TYR A 161 -0.75 -1.73 -10.19
CA TYR A 161 -0.66 -2.67 -9.08
C TYR A 161 -1.87 -2.60 -8.13
N GLN A 162 -2.52 -1.44 -7.99
CA GLN A 162 -3.76 -1.31 -7.24
C GLN A 162 -4.89 -2.00 -8.01
N LEU A 163 -4.96 -1.81 -9.33
CA LEU A 163 -5.90 -2.47 -10.21
C LEU A 163 -5.77 -4.00 -10.11
N GLN A 164 -4.54 -4.53 -10.12
CA GLN A 164 -4.29 -5.96 -9.91
C GLN A 164 -4.76 -6.43 -8.54
N ALA A 165 -4.39 -5.73 -7.46
CA ALA A 165 -4.81 -6.08 -6.11
C ALA A 165 -6.34 -6.11 -5.97
N ILE A 166 -7.03 -5.11 -6.51
CA ILE A 166 -8.49 -4.97 -6.45
C ILE A 166 -9.16 -6.08 -7.26
N ASN A 167 -8.76 -6.28 -8.52
CA ASN A 167 -9.36 -7.28 -9.40
C ASN A 167 -9.17 -8.70 -8.88
N LYS A 168 -7.94 -9.09 -8.50
CA LYS A 168 -7.67 -10.42 -7.92
C LYS A 168 -8.46 -10.67 -6.64
N THR A 169 -8.64 -9.64 -5.81
CA THR A 169 -9.44 -9.77 -4.58
C THR A 169 -10.91 -10.01 -4.90
N VAL A 170 -11.49 -9.20 -5.80
CA VAL A 170 -12.90 -9.36 -6.21
C VAL A 170 -13.13 -10.72 -6.89
N GLU A 171 -12.19 -11.16 -7.74
CA GLU A 171 -12.19 -12.48 -8.37
C GLU A 171 -12.18 -13.62 -7.34
N ALA A 172 -11.27 -13.56 -6.35
CA ALA A 172 -11.16 -14.55 -5.29
C ALA A 172 -12.44 -14.62 -4.43
N VAL A 173 -12.97 -13.47 -4.02
CA VAL A 173 -14.21 -13.39 -3.24
C VAL A 173 -15.40 -13.90 -4.04
N ALA A 174 -15.51 -13.56 -5.33
CA ALA A 174 -16.57 -14.07 -6.19
C ALA A 174 -16.47 -15.59 -6.38
N ALA A 175 -15.26 -16.16 -6.37
CA ALA A 175 -15.01 -17.60 -6.40
C ALA A 175 -15.25 -18.31 -5.05
N GLY A 176 -15.71 -17.61 -4.01
CA GLY A 176 -16.02 -18.17 -2.69
C GLY A 176 -14.82 -18.26 -1.74
N GLN A 177 -13.70 -17.62 -2.06
CA GLN A 177 -12.56 -17.56 -1.15
C GLN A 177 -12.85 -16.59 0.01
N ASN A 178 -13.01 -17.15 1.21
CA ASN A 178 -13.38 -16.38 2.40
C ASN A 178 -12.20 -15.80 3.18
N ARG A 179 -10.95 -16.14 2.84
CA ARG A 179 -9.76 -15.56 3.47
C ARG A 179 -8.79 -15.11 2.40
N VAL A 180 -8.47 -13.82 2.43
CA VAL A 180 -7.64 -13.17 1.41
C VAL A 180 -6.60 -12.28 2.09
N LEU A 181 -5.35 -12.38 1.63
CA LEU A 181 -4.26 -11.52 2.07
C LEU A 181 -3.71 -10.68 0.92
N LEU A 182 -3.58 -9.38 1.15
CA LEU A 182 -2.88 -8.44 0.29
C LEU A 182 -1.65 -7.89 1.01
N VAL A 183 -0.48 -8.04 0.37
CA VAL A 183 0.77 -7.46 0.88
C VAL A 183 1.14 -6.26 0.03
N MET A 184 1.09 -5.06 0.59
CA MET A 184 1.33 -3.80 -0.11
C MET A 184 2.18 -2.86 0.73
N ALA A 185 3.35 -2.48 0.23
CA ALA A 185 4.27 -1.59 0.93
C ALA A 185 3.60 -0.28 1.38
N THR A 186 4.02 0.27 2.52
CA THR A 186 3.51 1.55 3.03
C THR A 186 3.70 2.66 1.99
N GLY A 187 2.69 3.51 1.83
CA GLY A 187 2.70 4.60 0.84
C GLY A 187 2.24 4.19 -0.57
N THR A 188 1.79 2.94 -0.77
CA THR A 188 1.31 2.46 -2.09
C THR A 188 -0.21 2.58 -2.28
N GLY A 189 -0.94 3.08 -1.28
CA GLY A 189 -2.37 3.38 -1.39
C GLY A 189 -3.31 2.24 -0.98
N LYS A 190 -2.99 1.53 0.12
CA LYS A 190 -3.81 0.44 0.69
C LYS A 190 -5.24 0.85 0.97
N THR A 191 -5.46 2.02 1.58
CA THR A 191 -6.80 2.54 1.93
C THR A 191 -7.67 2.72 0.69
N TYR A 192 -7.13 3.32 -0.37
CA TYR A 192 -7.83 3.45 -1.66
C TYR A 192 -8.11 2.09 -2.32
N THR A 193 -7.17 1.13 -2.22
CA THR A 193 -7.38 -0.24 -2.68
C THR A 193 -8.52 -0.93 -1.91
N ALA A 194 -8.53 -0.84 -0.58
CA ALA A 194 -9.59 -1.38 0.27
C ALA A 194 -10.94 -0.74 -0.05
N PHE A 195 -10.98 0.59 -0.21
CA PHE A 195 -12.17 1.33 -0.62
C PHE A 195 -12.78 0.75 -1.91
N GLN A 196 -11.98 0.61 -2.97
CA GLN A 196 -12.47 0.11 -4.26
C GLN A 196 -12.91 -1.36 -4.19
N ILE A 197 -12.25 -2.21 -3.40
CA ILE A 197 -12.69 -3.60 -3.16
C ILE A 197 -14.08 -3.60 -2.49
N ILE A 198 -14.21 -2.86 -1.38
CA ILE A 198 -15.47 -2.73 -0.64
C ILE A 198 -16.57 -2.18 -1.55
N TRP A 199 -16.28 -1.12 -2.30
CA TRP A 199 -17.23 -0.50 -3.22
C TRP A 199 -17.79 -1.50 -4.23
N ARG A 200 -16.92 -2.28 -4.88
CA ARG A 200 -17.33 -3.25 -5.90
C ARG A 200 -18.13 -4.41 -5.30
N LEU A 201 -17.73 -4.93 -4.16
CA LEU A 201 -18.47 -5.99 -3.47
C LEU A 201 -19.82 -5.50 -2.92
N TRP A 202 -19.87 -4.24 -2.48
CA TRP A 202 -21.09 -3.59 -1.98
C TRP A 202 -22.09 -3.27 -3.09
N LYS A 203 -21.63 -2.63 -4.17
CA LYS A 203 -22.49 -2.25 -5.31
C LYS A 203 -23.03 -3.44 -6.09
N SER A 204 -22.25 -4.53 -6.19
CA SER A 204 -22.73 -5.80 -6.76
C SER A 204 -23.69 -6.56 -5.85
N ARG A 205 -23.93 -6.09 -4.61
CA ARG A 205 -24.73 -6.75 -3.56
C ARG A 205 -24.19 -8.10 -3.12
N ALA A 206 -22.95 -8.44 -3.50
CA ALA A 206 -22.27 -9.65 -3.04
C ALA A 206 -22.00 -9.60 -1.53
N LYS A 207 -21.74 -8.41 -0.99
CA LYS A 207 -21.50 -8.15 0.44
C LYS A 207 -22.31 -6.92 0.85
N LYS A 208 -23.18 -7.04 1.85
CA LYS A 208 -24.11 -5.96 2.27
C LYS A 208 -23.63 -5.29 3.54
N ARG A 209 -23.26 -6.08 4.55
CA ARG A 209 -22.77 -5.60 5.85
C ARG A 209 -21.26 -5.77 5.95
N ILE A 210 -20.55 -4.66 6.10
CA ILE A 210 -19.10 -4.62 5.92
C ILE A 210 -18.47 -3.95 7.14
N LEU A 211 -17.47 -4.60 7.73
CA LEU A 211 -16.66 -4.05 8.81
C LEU A 211 -15.25 -3.75 8.31
N PHE A 212 -14.81 -2.50 8.41
CA PHE A 212 -13.43 -2.11 8.21
C PHE A 212 -12.76 -1.84 9.56
N LEU A 213 -11.70 -2.59 9.84
CA LEU A 213 -10.93 -2.52 11.07
C LEU A 213 -9.58 -1.85 10.84
N ALA A 214 -9.23 -0.93 11.75
CA ALA A 214 -7.90 -0.34 11.80
C ALA A 214 -7.42 -0.17 13.24
N ASP A 215 -6.11 0.05 13.38
CA ASP A 215 -5.45 0.15 14.69
C ASP A 215 -5.68 1.51 15.39
N ARG A 216 -5.77 2.60 14.63
CA ARG A 216 -5.72 3.97 15.19
C ARG A 216 -6.89 4.83 14.78
N ASN A 217 -7.39 5.65 15.71
CA ASN A 217 -8.47 6.61 15.46
C ASN A 217 -8.21 7.48 14.23
N ILE A 218 -6.99 8.02 14.11
CA ILE A 218 -6.63 8.88 12.98
C ILE A 218 -6.73 8.18 11.63
N LEU A 219 -6.45 6.87 11.57
CA LEU A 219 -6.61 6.08 10.35
C LEU A 219 -8.09 5.92 9.98
N ILE A 220 -8.94 5.67 10.97
CA ILE A 220 -10.41 5.58 10.76
C ILE A 220 -10.98 6.93 10.33
N ASP A 221 -10.65 8.01 11.02
CA ASP A 221 -11.21 9.33 10.74
C ASP A 221 -10.76 9.85 9.37
N GLN A 222 -9.48 9.71 9.03
CA GLN A 222 -8.98 10.04 7.70
C GLN A 222 -9.60 9.18 6.60
N THR A 223 -9.77 7.88 6.85
CA THR A 223 -10.42 6.98 5.89
C THR A 223 -11.85 7.41 5.63
N LYS A 224 -12.63 7.68 6.70
CA LYS A 224 -14.03 8.11 6.64
C LYS A 224 -14.21 9.41 5.83
N THR A 225 -13.36 10.41 6.08
CA THR A 225 -13.49 11.73 5.47
C THR A 225 -12.91 11.80 4.06
N ASN A 226 -11.95 10.94 3.71
CA ASN A 226 -11.29 10.93 2.41
C ASN A 226 -11.81 9.78 1.53
N ASP A 227 -11.06 8.67 1.45
CA ASP A 227 -11.30 7.61 0.47
C ASP A 227 -12.70 6.98 0.60
N PHE A 228 -13.26 6.88 1.82
CA PHE A 228 -14.56 6.24 2.07
C PHE A 228 -15.74 7.22 2.07
N GLN A 229 -15.50 8.51 1.86
CA GLN A 229 -16.55 9.53 1.76
C GLN A 229 -17.69 9.13 0.80
N PRO A 230 -17.44 8.47 -0.35
CA PRO A 230 -18.49 8.07 -1.28
C PRO A 230 -19.54 7.09 -0.74
N PHE A 231 -19.28 6.40 0.38
CA PHE A 231 -20.29 5.56 1.03
C PHE A 231 -21.40 6.39 1.70
N GLY A 232 -21.12 7.67 2.00
CA GLY A 232 -22.09 8.63 2.49
C GLY A 232 -22.92 8.11 3.68
N PRO A 233 -24.26 8.13 3.61
CA PRO A 233 -25.14 7.74 4.71
C PRO A 233 -25.13 6.24 5.02
N ALA A 234 -24.58 5.39 4.14
CA ALA A 234 -24.47 3.95 4.41
C ALA A 234 -23.36 3.61 5.42
N MET A 235 -22.47 4.57 5.71
CA MET A 235 -21.28 4.37 6.53
C MET A 235 -21.39 5.03 7.92
N THR A 236 -20.96 4.31 8.95
CA THR A 236 -20.80 4.82 10.32
C THR A 236 -19.44 4.47 10.92
N LYS A 237 -19.04 5.24 11.94
CA LYS A 237 -17.91 4.89 12.82
C LYS A 237 -18.49 4.30 14.09
N VAL A 238 -18.02 3.14 14.52
CA VAL A 238 -18.39 2.56 15.81
C VAL A 238 -17.88 3.47 16.92
N THR A 239 -18.81 4.04 17.67
CA THR A 239 -18.55 4.91 18.82
C THR A 239 -19.36 4.43 20.02
N GLY A 240 -18.86 4.67 21.24
CA GLY A 240 -19.58 4.27 22.45
C GLY A 240 -19.75 2.75 22.62
N ARG A 241 -18.97 1.95 21.88
CA ARG A 241 -19.05 0.47 21.87
C ARG A 241 -20.42 -0.06 21.44
N THR A 242 -21.04 0.60 20.47
CA THR A 242 -22.31 0.15 19.87
C THR A 242 -22.15 -0.07 18.38
N VAL A 243 -22.55 -1.26 17.91
CA VAL A 243 -22.67 -1.57 16.48
C VAL A 243 -24.10 -1.30 16.05
N ASP A 244 -24.32 -0.19 15.33
CA ASP A 244 -25.66 0.21 14.87
C ASP A 244 -26.09 -0.60 13.62
N PRO A 245 -27.12 -1.45 13.69
CA PRO A 245 -27.57 -2.28 12.57
C PRO A 245 -28.18 -1.52 11.39
N ALA A 246 -28.47 -0.21 11.54
CA ALA A 246 -29.07 0.62 10.50
C ALA A 246 -28.08 0.96 9.36
N TYR A 247 -26.78 0.83 9.61
CA TYR A 247 -25.73 1.10 8.63
C TYR A 247 -25.27 -0.19 7.94
N GLU A 248 -24.75 -0.04 6.73
CA GLU A 248 -24.21 -1.16 5.92
C GLU A 248 -22.69 -1.24 6.04
N ILE A 249 -22.00 -0.13 6.31
CA ILE A 249 -20.54 -0.05 6.37
C ILE A 249 -20.11 0.52 7.72
N HIS A 250 -19.36 -0.27 8.47
CA HIS A 250 -18.90 0.09 9.81
C HIS A 250 -17.39 0.26 9.81
N LEU A 251 -16.92 1.40 10.31
CA LEU A 251 -15.51 1.63 10.58
C LEU A 251 -15.27 1.50 12.09
N ALA A 252 -14.32 0.65 12.50
CA ALA A 252 -14.06 0.43 13.92
C ALA A 252 -12.58 0.27 14.23
N LEU A 253 -12.25 0.63 15.47
CA LEU A 253 -10.97 0.26 16.07
C LEU A 253 -11.07 -1.11 16.73
N TYR A 254 -9.97 -1.89 16.70
CA TYR A 254 -9.90 -3.16 17.43
C TYR A 254 -10.30 -2.99 18.89
N GLN A 255 -9.71 -2.00 19.56
CA GLN A 255 -9.93 -1.68 20.98
C GLN A 255 -11.36 -1.21 21.27
N ALA A 256 -12.06 -0.66 20.28
CA ALA A 256 -13.46 -0.25 20.43
C ALA A 256 -14.42 -1.45 20.38
N LEU A 257 -13.98 -2.58 19.81
CA LEU A 257 -14.78 -3.79 19.68
C LEU A 257 -14.48 -4.83 20.76
N THR A 258 -13.22 -5.05 21.14
CA THR A 258 -12.86 -6.10 22.09
C THR A 258 -13.07 -5.71 23.54
N GLY A 259 -12.35 -4.71 24.06
CA GLY A 259 -12.37 -4.40 25.49
C GLY A 259 -11.84 -5.53 26.39
N PRO A 260 -11.42 -5.23 27.63
CA PRO A 260 -10.86 -6.22 28.55
C PRO A 260 -11.88 -7.23 29.11
N GLU A 261 -13.16 -6.86 29.23
CA GLU A 261 -14.19 -7.70 29.83
C GLU A 261 -15.22 -8.19 28.81
N GLU A 262 -15.88 -9.33 29.10
CA GLU A 262 -16.87 -9.92 28.19
C GLU A 262 -18.06 -9.01 27.87
N HIS A 263 -18.61 -8.34 28.89
CA HIS A 263 -19.71 -7.38 28.71
C HIS A 263 -19.33 -6.15 27.86
N GLN A 264 -18.03 -5.99 27.62
CA GLN A 264 -17.41 -4.86 26.97
C GLN A 264 -17.06 -5.14 25.50
N LYS A 265 -17.26 -6.39 25.05
CA LYS A 265 -17.07 -6.88 23.68
C LYS A 265 -18.23 -6.45 22.78
N ALA A 266 -18.13 -5.24 22.22
CA ALA A 266 -19.18 -4.63 21.40
C ALA A 266 -19.58 -5.49 20.19
N TYR A 267 -18.65 -6.26 19.62
CA TYR A 267 -18.95 -7.12 18.48
C TYR A 267 -19.94 -8.25 18.81
N LYS A 268 -20.07 -8.65 20.09
CA LYS A 268 -21.05 -9.65 20.54
C LYS A 268 -22.48 -9.11 20.67
N GLN A 269 -22.69 -7.80 20.43
CA GLN A 269 -24.03 -7.20 20.40
C GLN A 269 -24.80 -7.54 19.12
N VAL A 270 -24.08 -7.98 18.09
CA VAL A 270 -24.65 -8.43 16.81
C VAL A 270 -24.34 -9.91 16.62
N ASP A 271 -25.15 -10.57 15.81
CA ASP A 271 -25.03 -12.01 15.53
C ASP A 271 -23.69 -12.36 14.82
N PRO A 272 -23.12 -13.56 15.02
CA PRO A 272 -21.94 -14.04 14.29
C PRO A 272 -22.05 -13.97 12.76
N ASP A 273 -23.25 -14.02 12.20
CA ASP A 273 -23.50 -13.90 10.75
C ASP A 273 -23.91 -12.48 10.32
N PHE A 274 -23.72 -11.48 11.20
CA PHE A 274 -24.12 -10.11 10.92
C PHE A 274 -23.34 -9.46 9.78
N PHE A 275 -22.01 -9.66 9.74
CA PHE A 275 -21.15 -9.09 8.69
C PHE A 275 -20.93 -10.10 7.57
N ASP A 276 -21.07 -9.65 6.32
CA ASP A 276 -20.75 -10.46 5.14
C ASP A 276 -19.26 -10.38 4.79
N LEU A 277 -18.62 -9.25 5.13
CA LEU A 277 -17.24 -8.91 4.82
C LEU A 277 -16.56 -8.17 5.98
N ILE A 278 -15.35 -8.59 6.32
CA ILE A 278 -14.46 -7.87 7.22
C ILE A 278 -13.15 -7.56 6.49
N VAL A 279 -12.72 -6.30 6.54
CA VAL A 279 -11.46 -5.83 5.98
C VAL A 279 -10.59 -5.32 7.13
N VAL A 280 -9.36 -5.82 7.20
CA VAL A 280 -8.43 -5.55 8.31
C VAL A 280 -7.20 -4.83 7.76
N ASP A 281 -7.02 -3.56 8.11
CA ASP A 281 -5.83 -2.81 7.75
C ASP A 281 -4.70 -3.00 8.78
N GLU A 282 -3.47 -3.12 8.27
CA GLU A 282 -2.26 -3.46 9.03
C GLU A 282 -2.42 -4.76 9.86
N CYS A 283 -2.90 -5.84 9.22
CA CYS A 283 -3.19 -7.15 9.85
C CYS A 283 -1.96 -7.91 10.39
N HIS A 284 -0.86 -7.22 10.68
CA HIS A 284 0.42 -7.73 11.19
C HIS A 284 0.92 -7.02 12.45
N ARG A 285 0.29 -5.92 12.87
CA ARG A 285 0.92 -4.95 13.79
C ARG A 285 0.66 -5.15 15.28
N GLY A 286 0.05 -6.26 15.71
CA GLY A 286 -0.19 -6.46 17.13
C GLY A 286 1.06 -6.81 17.95
N SER A 287 1.09 -6.34 19.18
CA SER A 287 1.61 -7.15 20.31
C SER A 287 0.82 -8.47 20.40
N ALA A 288 1.31 -9.49 21.13
CA ALA A 288 0.56 -10.76 21.28
C ALA A 288 -0.90 -10.55 21.74
N ALA A 289 -1.16 -9.51 22.54
CA ALA A 289 -2.50 -9.14 23.00
C ALA A 289 -3.34 -8.47 21.89
N GLU A 290 -2.77 -7.61 21.07
CA GLU A 290 -3.48 -7.00 19.92
C GLU A 290 -3.71 -8.02 18.80
N ASP A 291 -2.76 -8.94 18.58
CA ASP A 291 -2.92 -10.07 17.68
C ASP A 291 -4.07 -10.99 18.15
N SER A 292 -4.25 -11.17 19.47
CA SER A 292 -5.44 -11.86 20.00
C SER A 292 -6.73 -11.08 19.79
N ALA A 293 -6.70 -9.73 19.84
CA ALA A 293 -7.90 -8.91 19.81
C ALA A 293 -8.60 -8.92 18.45
N TRP A 294 -7.87 -8.71 17.36
CA TRP A 294 -8.50 -8.79 16.03
C TRP A 294 -8.82 -10.23 15.65
N ARG A 295 -7.98 -11.20 16.04
CA ARG A 295 -8.24 -12.62 15.76
C ARG A 295 -9.52 -13.10 16.44
N GLU A 296 -9.79 -12.67 17.66
CA GLU A 296 -11.05 -12.98 18.35
C GLU A 296 -12.28 -12.44 17.58
N ILE A 297 -12.20 -11.21 17.06
CA ILE A 297 -13.27 -10.62 16.24
C ILE A 297 -13.49 -11.45 14.97
N LEU A 298 -12.42 -11.83 14.28
CA LEU A 298 -12.53 -12.60 13.04
C LEU A 298 -12.98 -14.04 13.27
N GLU A 299 -12.60 -14.66 14.38
CA GLU A 299 -13.07 -16.00 14.76
C GLU A 299 -14.57 -15.98 15.12
N TYR A 300 -15.04 -14.90 15.76
CA TYR A 300 -16.47 -14.72 16.02
C TYR A 300 -17.28 -14.59 14.72
N PHE A 301 -16.84 -13.74 13.79
CA PHE A 301 -17.46 -13.57 12.47
C PHE A 301 -16.87 -14.53 11.42
N GLY A 302 -16.79 -15.81 11.76
CA GLY A 302 -16.11 -16.83 10.96
C GLY A 302 -16.76 -17.14 9.60
N SER A 303 -18.05 -16.81 9.43
CA SER A 303 -18.79 -16.98 8.17
C SER A 303 -18.54 -15.83 7.18
N ALA A 304 -18.09 -14.67 7.67
CA ALA A 304 -17.77 -13.52 6.85
C ALA A 304 -16.57 -13.82 5.94
N THR A 305 -16.55 -13.19 4.76
CA THR A 305 -15.29 -13.09 4.00
C THR A 305 -14.36 -12.12 4.72
N GLN A 306 -13.08 -12.44 4.81
CA GLN A 306 -12.10 -11.70 5.58
C GLN A 306 -10.89 -11.35 4.70
N ILE A 307 -10.60 -10.05 4.60
CA ILE A 307 -9.52 -9.51 3.75
C ILE A 307 -8.52 -8.80 4.65
N GLY A 308 -7.31 -9.35 4.75
CA GLY A 308 -6.19 -8.71 5.44
C GLY A 308 -5.36 -7.87 4.48
N LEU A 309 -5.01 -6.64 4.88
CA LEU A 309 -4.03 -5.80 4.22
C LEU A 309 -2.82 -5.58 5.13
N THR A 310 -1.62 -5.79 4.62
CA THR A 310 -0.39 -5.59 5.39
C THR A 310 0.73 -5.00 4.53
N ALA A 311 1.63 -4.22 5.13
CA ALA A 311 2.88 -3.81 4.49
C ALA A 311 4.05 -4.77 4.75
N THR A 312 3.96 -5.56 5.82
CA THR A 312 5.02 -6.46 6.28
C THR A 312 4.37 -7.73 6.80
N PRO A 313 4.27 -8.80 5.98
CA PRO A 313 3.81 -10.07 6.48
C PRO A 313 4.80 -10.53 7.55
N LYS A 314 4.30 -10.81 8.77
CA LYS A 314 5.12 -11.41 9.82
C LYS A 314 5.21 -12.91 9.57
N GLU A 315 6.44 -13.41 9.46
CA GLU A 315 6.76 -14.82 9.61
C GLU A 315 7.61 -14.94 10.87
N THR A 316 7.00 -15.40 11.96
CA THR A 316 7.68 -15.72 13.21
C THR A 316 7.31 -17.14 13.63
N ASP A 317 8.09 -17.75 14.51
CA ASP A 317 7.85 -19.11 15.02
C ASP A 317 6.53 -19.27 15.82
N ILE A 318 5.82 -18.17 16.13
CA ILE A 318 4.66 -18.16 17.05
C ILE A 318 3.41 -17.57 16.40
N VAL A 319 3.54 -16.62 15.47
CA VAL A 319 2.40 -15.98 14.77
C VAL A 319 2.78 -15.76 13.31
N SER A 320 2.02 -16.39 12.42
CA SER A 320 2.10 -16.15 10.98
C SER A 320 0.75 -15.64 10.47
N ASN A 321 0.75 -14.45 9.88
CA ASN A 321 -0.45 -13.94 9.20
C ASN A 321 -0.88 -14.87 8.07
N THR A 322 0.09 -15.55 7.47
CA THR A 322 -0.09 -16.56 6.42
C THR A 322 -0.76 -17.82 6.96
N GLU A 323 -0.64 -18.15 8.25
CA GLU A 323 -1.39 -19.26 8.84
C GLU A 323 -2.90 -18.97 8.86
N TYR A 324 -3.27 -17.73 9.19
CA TYR A 324 -4.68 -17.34 9.25
C TYR A 324 -5.27 -17.08 7.86
N PHE A 325 -4.63 -16.22 7.06
CA PHE A 325 -5.15 -15.77 5.77
C PHE A 325 -4.66 -16.57 4.56
N HIS A 326 -3.78 -17.55 4.75
CA HIS A 326 -3.05 -18.25 3.68
C HIS A 326 -2.11 -17.31 2.90
N ASP A 327 -1.54 -17.83 1.81
CA ASP A 327 -0.64 -17.08 0.95
C ASP A 327 -1.31 -15.82 0.38
N ALA A 328 -0.53 -14.75 0.27
CA ALA A 328 -1.00 -13.50 -0.31
C ALA A 328 -1.36 -13.69 -1.78
N ILE A 329 -2.59 -13.33 -2.15
CA ILE A 329 -3.05 -13.39 -3.55
C ILE A 329 -2.36 -12.33 -4.42
N TYR A 330 -1.81 -11.29 -3.80
CA TYR A 330 -1.04 -10.26 -4.46
C TYR A 330 -0.02 -9.61 -3.51
N THR A 331 1.20 -9.41 -4.00
CA THR A 331 2.28 -8.73 -3.28
C THR A 331 2.86 -7.60 -4.11
N TYR A 332 2.84 -6.38 -3.56
CA TYR A 332 3.51 -5.22 -4.11
C TYR A 332 4.53 -4.67 -3.10
N SER A 333 5.79 -5.07 -3.31
CA SER A 333 6.88 -4.85 -2.35
C SER A 333 7.47 -3.45 -2.40
N LEU A 334 8.21 -3.07 -1.34
CA LEU A 334 9.00 -1.83 -1.30
C LEU A 334 10.00 -1.76 -2.47
N LYS A 335 10.67 -2.90 -2.77
CA LYS A 335 11.60 -3.01 -3.90
C LYS A 335 10.90 -2.68 -5.21
N GLN A 336 9.74 -3.28 -5.46
CA GLN A 336 8.96 -3.04 -6.67
C GLN A 336 8.53 -1.57 -6.76
N GLY A 337 8.01 -1.00 -5.67
CA GLY A 337 7.65 0.42 -5.61
C GLY A 337 8.79 1.38 -5.92
N ILE A 338 10.02 1.06 -5.52
CA ILE A 338 11.22 1.85 -5.86
C ILE A 338 11.59 1.69 -7.34
N GLU A 339 11.58 0.46 -7.87
CA GLU A 339 11.87 0.20 -9.30
C GLU A 339 10.88 0.90 -10.23
N ASP A 340 9.61 0.93 -9.84
CA ASP A 340 8.55 1.56 -10.63
C ASP A 340 8.53 3.09 -10.46
N GLY A 341 9.28 3.64 -9.49
CA GLY A 341 9.39 5.08 -9.26
C GLY A 341 8.27 5.67 -8.40
N PHE A 342 7.43 4.83 -7.80
CA PHE A 342 6.33 5.25 -6.93
C PHE A 342 6.75 5.44 -5.48
N LEU A 343 7.83 4.79 -5.04
CA LEU A 343 8.42 4.95 -3.72
C LEU A 343 9.84 5.51 -3.83
N ALA A 344 10.23 6.30 -2.84
CA ALA A 344 11.57 6.87 -2.78
C ALA A 344 12.62 5.79 -2.46
N PRO A 345 13.79 5.80 -3.12
CA PRO A 345 14.91 4.99 -2.69
C PRO A 345 15.41 5.48 -1.32
N TYR A 346 16.04 4.60 -0.56
CA TYR A 346 16.64 4.92 0.74
C TYR A 346 18.11 4.51 0.78
N LYS A 347 18.86 5.15 1.69
CA LYS A 347 20.24 4.79 2.01
C LYS A 347 20.31 4.47 3.49
N VAL A 348 20.85 3.29 3.81
CA VAL A 348 21.15 2.93 5.19
C VAL A 348 22.55 3.46 5.52
N VAL A 349 22.62 4.34 6.52
CA VAL A 349 23.88 4.79 7.10
C VAL A 349 23.97 4.17 8.49
N ARG A 350 24.84 3.18 8.63
CA ARG A 350 25.10 2.54 9.92
C ARG A 350 26.17 3.35 10.66
N VAL A 351 25.87 3.70 11.90
CA VAL A 351 26.82 4.34 12.83
C VAL A 351 26.98 3.38 13.98
N ASP A 352 28.19 2.86 14.17
CA ASP A 352 28.52 2.01 15.29
C ASP A 352 29.13 2.87 16.40
N ILE A 353 28.61 2.73 17.62
CA ILE A 353 29.09 3.43 18.82
C ILE A 353 29.81 2.39 19.69
N ASP A 354 30.97 2.74 20.25
CA ASP A 354 31.81 1.79 21.00
C ASP A 354 31.04 1.06 22.11
N VAL A 355 30.27 1.79 22.93
CA VAL A 355 29.46 1.20 24.01
C VAL A 355 28.33 0.31 23.48
N ASP A 356 27.81 0.57 22.27
CA ASP A 356 26.78 -0.25 21.63
C ASP A 356 27.34 -1.55 21.07
N LEU A 357 28.62 -1.58 20.71
CA LEU A 357 29.31 -2.77 20.19
C LEU A 357 29.91 -3.63 21.30
N GLN A 358 30.55 -2.99 22.30
CA GLN A 358 31.35 -3.67 23.32
C GLN A 358 30.59 -3.89 24.62
N GLY A 359 29.48 -3.19 24.81
CA GLY A 359 28.83 -3.06 26.11
C GLY A 359 29.57 -2.09 27.03
N TRP A 360 28.98 -1.82 28.18
CA TRP A 360 29.53 -0.94 29.21
C TRP A 360 29.52 -1.65 30.56
N ARG A 361 30.59 -1.50 31.34
CA ARG A 361 30.70 -2.06 32.69
C ARG A 361 31.11 -0.94 33.65
N PRO A 362 30.43 -0.77 34.81
CA PRO A 362 30.80 0.25 35.77
C PRO A 362 32.16 -0.03 36.39
N THR A 363 32.82 1.03 36.86
CA THR A 363 33.98 0.89 37.75
C THR A 363 33.53 0.40 39.13
N LYS A 364 34.44 -0.24 39.89
CA LYS A 364 34.10 -0.83 41.18
C LYS A 364 33.58 0.23 42.15
N GLY A 365 32.34 0.04 42.63
CA GLY A 365 31.69 0.97 43.56
C GLY A 365 31.17 2.26 42.91
N GLN A 366 31.10 2.31 41.58
CA GLN A 366 30.50 3.43 40.88
C GLN A 366 29.02 3.57 41.27
N VAL A 367 28.62 4.81 41.52
CA VAL A 367 27.24 5.16 41.82
C VAL A 367 26.60 5.88 40.63
N ASP A 368 25.29 5.79 40.51
CA ASP A 368 24.52 6.57 39.56
C ASP A 368 24.32 8.03 40.02
N LYS A 369 23.57 8.81 39.25
CA LYS A 369 23.27 10.22 39.55
C LYS A 369 22.44 10.43 40.83
N HIS A 370 21.86 9.37 41.38
CA HIS A 370 21.08 9.36 42.62
C HIS A 370 21.91 8.86 43.81
N GLY A 371 23.15 8.43 43.59
CA GLY A 371 24.03 7.90 44.62
C GLY A 371 23.85 6.40 44.86
N GLU A 372 23.07 5.70 44.04
CA GLU A 372 22.85 4.26 44.13
C GLU A 372 24.00 3.49 43.46
N VAL A 373 24.50 2.44 44.11
CA VAL A 373 25.60 1.63 43.57
C VAL A 373 25.14 0.87 42.33
N ILE A 374 25.85 1.03 41.22
CA ILE A 374 25.57 0.32 39.98
C ILE A 374 26.08 -1.11 40.10
N GLU A 375 25.24 -2.09 39.77
CA GLU A 375 25.61 -3.50 39.77
C GLU A 375 26.79 -3.75 38.82
N ASP A 376 27.82 -4.44 39.30
CA ASP A 376 29.02 -4.74 38.53
C ASP A 376 28.78 -5.88 37.52
N ARG A 377 28.15 -5.53 36.40
CA ARG A 377 27.94 -6.40 35.24
C ARG A 377 28.14 -5.66 33.93
N ILE A 378 28.20 -6.42 32.82
CA ILE A 378 28.22 -5.83 31.47
C ILE A 378 26.77 -5.52 31.07
N TYR A 379 26.53 -4.25 30.76
CA TYR A 379 25.31 -3.73 30.17
C TYR A 379 25.47 -3.58 28.66
N ASN A 380 24.40 -3.81 27.91
CA ASN A 380 24.40 -3.79 26.44
C ASN A 380 23.15 -3.10 25.89
N GLN A 381 22.94 -3.17 24.56
CA GLN A 381 21.78 -2.54 23.89
C GLN A 381 20.41 -2.97 24.44
N LYS A 382 20.30 -4.15 25.06
CA LYS A 382 19.04 -4.59 25.71
C LYS A 382 18.79 -3.87 27.03
N ASP A 383 19.83 -3.35 27.68
CA ASP A 383 19.76 -2.58 28.93
C ASP A 383 19.63 -1.07 28.65
N PHE A 384 20.30 -0.57 27.61
CA PHE A 384 20.37 0.85 27.32
C PHE A 384 19.01 1.48 26.99
N ASP A 385 18.75 2.64 27.60
CA ASP A 385 17.50 3.39 27.56
C ASP A 385 16.27 2.54 27.95
N ARG A 386 16.47 1.54 28.81
CA ARG A 386 15.41 0.74 29.43
C ARG A 386 15.64 0.60 30.94
N THR A 387 16.79 0.05 31.30
CA THR A 387 17.22 -0.14 32.70
C THR A 387 18.47 0.67 33.01
N MET A 388 19.21 1.10 32.00
CA MET A 388 20.40 1.92 32.13
C MET A 388 20.39 3.08 31.13
N VAL A 389 20.63 4.29 31.63
CA VAL A 389 20.80 5.48 30.80
C VAL A 389 22.26 5.91 30.84
N ILE A 390 22.85 6.12 29.66
CA ILE A 390 24.19 6.69 29.50
C ILE A 390 24.01 8.03 28.81
N ASP A 391 24.14 9.12 29.57
CA ASP A 391 23.84 10.47 29.07
C ASP A 391 24.78 10.86 27.91
N GLU A 392 26.07 10.49 27.98
CA GLU A 392 27.07 10.74 26.94
C GLU A 392 26.72 10.03 25.63
N ARG A 393 26.04 8.88 25.71
CA ARG A 393 25.55 8.15 24.52
C ARG A 393 24.44 8.93 23.84
N THR A 394 23.47 9.46 24.60
CA THR A 394 22.39 10.30 24.06
C THR A 394 22.97 11.57 23.40
N GLU A 395 23.93 12.22 24.06
CA GLU A 395 24.62 13.39 23.51
C GLU A 395 25.38 13.07 22.22
N LEU A 396 26.12 11.96 22.18
CA LEU A 396 26.85 11.53 21.00
C LEU A 396 25.91 11.24 19.80
N VAL A 397 24.78 10.60 20.06
CA VAL A 397 23.75 10.36 19.03
C VAL A 397 23.18 11.69 18.53
N ALA A 398 22.82 12.61 19.42
CA ALA A 398 22.31 13.93 19.05
C ALA A 398 23.33 14.75 18.23
N GLN A 399 24.61 14.72 18.63
CA GLN A 399 25.71 15.35 17.90
C GLN A 399 25.91 14.73 16.51
N THR A 400 25.80 13.40 16.41
CA THR A 400 25.93 12.67 15.14
C THR A 400 24.82 13.06 14.17
N ILE A 401 23.56 13.05 14.63
CA ILE A 401 22.40 13.47 13.83
C ILE A 401 22.56 14.93 13.40
N THR A 402 22.91 15.81 14.34
CA THR A 402 23.12 17.24 14.07
C THR A 402 24.21 17.48 13.05
N SER A 403 25.35 16.80 13.19
CA SER A 403 26.49 16.91 12.26
C SER A 403 26.11 16.44 10.86
N TYR A 404 25.31 15.38 10.76
CA TYR A 404 24.77 14.91 9.50
C TYR A 404 23.88 15.97 8.84
N LEU A 405 22.90 16.51 9.58
CA LEU A 405 21.97 17.53 9.07
C LEU A 405 22.69 18.82 8.67
N LYS A 406 23.66 19.30 9.47
CA LYS A 406 24.48 20.48 9.12
C LYS A 406 25.25 20.30 7.82
N ARG A 407 25.70 19.08 7.51
CA ARG A 407 26.42 18.76 6.27
C ARG A 407 25.49 18.59 5.06
N THR A 408 24.22 18.23 5.27
CA THR A 408 23.27 17.95 4.18
C THR A 408 22.21 19.02 4.03
N ASP A 409 21.30 19.13 5.00
CA ASP A 409 20.19 20.08 5.04
C ASP A 409 19.70 20.19 6.49
N PRO A 410 19.95 21.32 7.18
CA PRO A 410 19.47 21.54 8.54
C PRO A 410 17.95 21.52 8.70
N MET A 411 17.19 21.75 7.63
CA MET A 411 15.72 21.80 7.67
C MET A 411 15.06 20.51 7.14
N ALA A 412 15.85 19.49 6.80
CA ALA A 412 15.31 18.20 6.39
C ALA A 412 14.52 17.58 7.54
N LYS A 413 13.22 17.39 7.31
CA LYS A 413 12.31 16.76 8.28
C LYS A 413 12.84 15.41 8.71
N THR A 414 13.07 15.26 10.01
CA THR A 414 13.72 14.09 10.60
C THR A 414 12.85 13.55 11.74
N ILE A 415 12.67 12.23 11.76
CA ILE A 415 12.02 11.51 12.87
C ILE A 415 13.09 10.71 13.60
N VAL A 416 13.17 10.88 14.92
CA VAL A 416 14.07 10.10 15.78
C VAL A 416 13.23 9.16 16.65
N PHE A 417 13.35 7.86 16.40
CA PHE A 417 12.66 6.84 17.18
C PHE A 417 13.45 6.54 18.45
N CYS A 418 12.81 6.73 19.62
CA CYS A 418 13.39 6.47 20.94
C CYS A 418 12.70 5.27 21.59
N ASN A 419 13.34 4.64 22.58
CA ASN A 419 12.83 3.43 23.24
C ASN A 419 11.56 3.68 24.06
N ASP A 420 11.50 4.81 24.76
CA ASP A 420 10.38 5.22 25.60
C ASP A 420 10.24 6.75 25.66
N ILE A 421 9.28 7.22 26.48
CA ILE A 421 8.96 8.64 26.63
C ILE A 421 10.10 9.42 27.28
N ASP A 422 10.81 8.82 28.25
CA ASP A 422 11.94 9.45 28.94
C ASP A 422 13.11 9.66 27.96
N HIS A 423 13.45 8.61 27.20
CA HIS A 423 14.46 8.69 26.15
C HIS A 423 14.09 9.75 25.10
N ALA A 424 12.83 9.82 24.67
CA ALA A 424 12.39 10.85 23.74
C ALA A 424 12.59 12.28 24.29
N GLU A 425 12.34 12.51 25.58
CA GLU A 425 12.58 13.81 26.22
C GLU A 425 14.07 14.14 26.35
N ARG A 426 14.90 13.17 26.78
CA ARG A 426 16.36 13.35 26.83
C ARG A 426 16.95 13.65 25.45
N MET A 427 16.54 12.89 24.44
CA MET A 427 16.98 13.10 23.04
C MET A 427 16.53 14.45 22.50
N ARG A 428 15.28 14.89 22.79
CA ARG A 428 14.80 16.22 22.42
C ARG A 428 15.69 17.32 23.01
N ARG A 429 16.01 17.24 24.30
CA ARG A 429 16.88 18.22 24.98
C ARG A 429 18.28 18.24 24.36
N ALA A 430 18.88 17.06 24.15
CA ALA A 430 20.20 16.95 23.55
C ALA A 430 20.24 17.56 22.13
N LEU A 431 19.23 17.29 21.30
CA LEU A 431 19.11 17.86 19.96
C LEU A 431 18.90 19.38 19.99
N ILE A 432 18.11 19.93 20.93
CA ILE A 432 17.95 21.37 21.11
C ILE A 432 19.29 22.02 21.44
N ASN A 433 20.02 21.46 22.41
CA ASN A 433 21.31 21.97 22.84
C ASN A 433 22.37 21.90 21.72
N CYS A 434 22.28 20.92 20.81
CA CYS A 434 23.17 20.83 19.64
C CYS A 434 22.82 21.83 18.53
N ASN A 435 21.60 22.41 18.54
CA ASN A 435 21.05 23.24 17.46
C ASN A 435 20.47 24.59 17.94
N PRO A 436 21.17 25.38 18.78
CA PRO A 436 20.62 26.60 19.37
C PRO A 436 20.22 27.64 18.31
N GLU A 437 20.97 27.75 17.20
CA GLU A 437 20.67 28.67 16.10
C GLU A 437 19.36 28.34 15.37
N GLN A 438 19.03 27.05 15.21
CA GLN A 438 17.79 26.66 14.53
C GLN A 438 16.59 26.82 15.46
N VAL A 439 16.77 26.51 16.74
CA VAL A 439 15.75 26.72 17.78
C VAL A 439 15.44 28.21 17.95
N ALA A 440 16.45 29.09 17.86
CA ALA A 440 16.24 30.54 17.89
C ALA A 440 15.42 31.06 16.70
N LYS A 441 15.48 30.40 15.53
CA LYS A 441 14.65 30.73 14.36
C LYS A 441 13.24 30.19 14.49
N ASN A 442 13.10 29.00 15.06
CA ASN A 442 11.83 28.34 15.29
C ASN A 442 11.94 27.47 16.54
N GLU A 443 11.27 27.87 17.61
CA GLU A 443 11.26 27.14 18.89
C GLU A 443 10.73 25.71 18.75
N LYS A 444 10.00 25.42 17.65
CA LYS A 444 9.47 24.11 17.31
C LYS A 444 10.42 23.26 16.46
N TYR A 445 11.68 23.66 16.30
CA TYR A 445 12.66 22.92 15.48
C TYR A 445 12.82 21.46 15.92
N VAL A 446 12.72 21.18 17.22
CA VAL A 446 12.66 19.82 17.77
C VAL A 446 11.46 19.70 18.70
N MET A 447 10.53 18.81 18.36
CA MET A 447 9.35 18.51 19.16
C MET A 447 9.35 17.05 19.57
N LYS A 448 8.99 16.76 20.82
CA LYS A 448 8.62 15.41 21.26
C LYS A 448 7.17 15.17 20.83
N ILE A 449 6.87 14.00 20.28
CA ILE A 449 5.51 13.60 19.91
C ILE A 449 5.29 12.20 20.49
N THR A 450 4.69 12.15 21.69
CA THR A 450 4.46 10.92 22.46
C THR A 450 2.99 10.79 22.90
N GLY A 451 2.60 9.59 23.35
CA GLY A 451 1.20 9.29 23.72
C GLY A 451 0.66 10.12 24.89
N ASP A 452 1.54 10.72 25.69
CA ASP A 452 1.26 11.56 26.87
C ASP A 452 1.30 13.07 26.57
N ASP A 453 1.66 13.50 25.36
CA ASP A 453 1.89 14.91 25.02
C ASP A 453 0.89 15.45 23.99
N GLU A 454 -0.17 16.10 24.45
CA GLU A 454 -1.20 16.70 23.59
C GLU A 454 -0.66 17.85 22.72
N ILE A 455 0.30 18.63 23.22
CA ILE A 455 0.90 19.73 22.46
C ILE A 455 1.74 19.15 21.32
N GLY A 456 2.54 18.12 21.61
CA GLY A 456 3.31 17.37 20.63
C GLY A 456 2.42 16.75 19.55
N LYS A 457 1.36 16.04 19.96
CA LYS A 457 0.37 15.46 19.03
C LYS A 457 -0.24 16.50 18.10
N ALA A 458 -0.59 17.68 18.62
CA ALA A 458 -1.15 18.77 17.82
C ALA A 458 -0.16 19.33 16.77
N GLN A 459 1.15 19.07 16.87
CA GLN A 459 2.12 19.46 15.85
C GLN A 459 2.30 18.43 14.73
N LEU A 460 1.72 17.23 14.83
CA LEU A 460 1.85 16.19 13.79
C LEU A 460 1.38 16.70 12.43
N ASP A 461 0.24 17.40 12.38
CA ASP A 461 -0.31 17.98 11.15
C ASP A 461 0.61 19.05 10.53
N ASN A 462 1.32 19.82 11.37
CA ASN A 462 2.32 20.76 10.90
C ASN A 462 3.55 20.04 10.33
N PHE A 463 4.00 18.97 10.99
CA PHE A 463 5.15 18.18 10.54
C PHE A 463 4.88 17.47 9.21
N ILE A 464 3.70 16.87 9.01
CA ILE A 464 3.38 16.16 7.75
C ILE A 464 3.08 17.10 6.58
N ASN A 465 2.81 18.38 6.83
CA ASN A 465 2.48 19.33 5.77
C ASN A 465 3.71 19.62 4.88
N PRO A 466 3.68 19.27 3.57
CA PRO A 466 4.84 19.44 2.69
C PRO A 466 5.21 20.90 2.41
N LYS A 467 4.29 21.84 2.67
CA LYS A 467 4.48 23.29 2.43
C LYS A 467 4.99 24.06 3.65
N LYS A 468 5.01 23.42 4.83
CA LYS A 468 5.52 24.02 6.06
C LYS A 468 6.89 23.41 6.35
N ALA A 469 7.92 24.26 6.29
CA ALA A 469 9.30 23.94 6.66
C ALA A 469 9.49 24.11 8.17
#